data_AF-A0A661CLX7-F1
#
_entry.id   AF-A0A661CLX7-F1
#
_cell.length_a   1.000
_cell.length_b   1.000
_cell.length_c   1.000
_cell.angle_alpha   90.00
_cell.angle_beta   90.00
_cell.angle_gamma   90.00
#
_symmetry.space_group_name_H-M   'P 1'
#
loop_
_entity.id
_entity.type
_entity.pdbx_description
1 polymer ?
#
loop_
_entity_poly.entity_id
_entity_poly.type
_entity_poly.pdbx_seq_one_letter_code
_entity_poly.pdbx_strand_id
1 'polypeptide(L)' 'LGPVQATLTLSEQDVKVIFRAQRQQSAELLTDNLALLYDALSQLGISISHVSCCCGEVSEAVLAEQYLTKTNSLVDMLI' A
#
# COMPACT_ATOMS: atom_id res chain seq x y z
N LEU A 1 12.78 6.46 6.02
CA LEU A 1 12.44 5.12 5.49
C LEU A 1 13.09 4.83 4.13
N GLY A 2 13.28 5.82 3.25
CA GLY A 2 13.71 5.55 1.87
C GLY A 2 12.54 4.98 1.05
N PRO A 3 12.80 4.31 -0.08
CA PRO A 3 11.74 3.71 -0.90
C PRO A 3 10.92 2.68 -0.12
N VAL A 4 9.61 2.89 -0.09
CA VAL A 4 8.61 2.03 0.56
C VAL A 4 7.43 1.86 -0.39
N GLN A 5 6.94 0.64 -0.49
CA GLN A 5 5.74 0.29 -1.22
C GLN A 5 4.68 -0.21 -0.24
N ALA A 6 3.45 0.27 -0.39
CA ALA A 6 2.29 -0.26 0.31
C ALA A 6 1.39 -0.96 -0.70
N THR A 7 1.08 -2.23 -0.44
CA THR A 7 0.08 -2.98 -1.19
C THR A 7 -1.16 -3.11 -0.33
N LEU A 8 -2.28 -2.59 -0.81
CA LEU A 8 -3.58 -2.75 -0.18
C LEU A 8 -4.40 -3.77 -0.98
N THR A 9 -5.00 -4.72 -0.27
CA THR A 9 -5.95 -5.67 -0.84
C THR A 9 -7.24 -5.55 -0.07
N LEU A 10 -8.30 -5.15 -0.77
CA LEU A 10 -9.66 -5.14 -0.23
C LEU A 10 -10.35 -6.44 -0.64
N SER A 11 -10.83 -7.18 0.34
CA SER A 11 -11.68 -8.35 0.12
C SER A 11 -12.94 -8.17 0.96
N GLU A 12 -14.10 -8.08 0.29
CA GLU A 12 -15.37 -7.72 0.91
C GLU A 12 -15.27 -6.37 1.65
N GLN A 13 -15.27 -6.38 2.99
CA GLN A 13 -15.14 -5.19 3.85
C GLN A 13 -13.81 -5.15 4.62
N ASP A 14 -12.90 -6.04 4.28
CA ASP A 14 -11.68 -6.28 5.03
C ASP A 14 -10.44 -5.91 4.22
N VAL A 15 -9.56 -5.14 4.84
CA VAL A 15 -8.38 -4.59 4.21
C VAL A 15 -7.14 -5.28 4.77
N LYS A 16 -6.37 -5.87 3.86
CA LYS A 16 -5.01 -6.32 4.13
C LYS A 16 -4.02 -5.29 3.60
N VAL A 17 -3.09 -4.89 4.45
CA VAL A 17 -2.02 -3.96 4.09
C VAL A 17 -0.68 -4.65 4.27
N ILE A 18 0.15 -4.62 3.22
CA ILE A 18 1.52 -5.12 3.26
C ILE A 18 2.45 -3.98 2.89
N PHE A 19 3.31 -3.60 3.83
CA PHE A 19 4.42 -2.68 3.58
C PHE A 19 5.65 -3.45 3.16
N ARG A 20 6.35 -2.92 2.16
CA ARG A 20 7.68 -3.38 1.79
C ARG A 20 8.64 -2.21 1.81
N ALA A 21 9.70 -2.34 2.58
CA ALA A 21 10.77 -1.36 2.59
C ALA A 21 12.00 -1.93 1.89
N GLN A 22 12.69 -1.10 1.10
CA GLN A 22 13.89 -1.55 0.39
C GLN A 22 15.07 -1.83 1.32
N ARG A 23 15.11 -1.15 2.47
CA ARG A 23 16.21 -1.26 3.46
C ARG A 23 15.73 -2.03 4.67
N GLN A 24 16.54 -2.97 5.13
CA GLN A 24 16.26 -3.80 6.31
C GLN A 24 15.94 -2.95 7.56
N GLN A 25 16.78 -1.96 7.85
CA GLN A 25 16.58 -1.06 8.99
C GLN A 25 15.25 -0.29 8.92
N SER A 26 14.77 0.02 7.70
CA SER A 26 13.46 0.66 7.52
C SER A 26 12.31 -0.31 7.72
N ALA A 27 12.47 -1.59 7.33
CA ALA A 27 11.47 -2.62 7.58
C ALA A 27 11.32 -2.90 9.07
N GLU A 28 12.42 -2.95 9.81
CA GLU A 28 12.44 -3.08 11.27
C GLU A 28 11.76 -1.89 11.93
N LEU A 29 12.15 -0.66 11.58
CA LEU A 29 11.53 0.55 12.13
C LEU A 29 10.02 0.61 11.83
N LEU A 30 9.59 0.22 10.63
CA LEU A 30 8.17 0.14 10.29
C LEU A 30 7.46 -0.93 11.12
N THR A 31 8.08 -2.11 11.29
CA THR A 31 7.53 -3.22 12.07
C THR A 31 7.31 -2.81 13.53
N ASP A 32 8.29 -2.13 14.13
CA ASP A 32 8.21 -1.63 15.51
C ASP A 32 7.09 -0.59 15.71
N ASN A 33 6.66 0.07 14.62
CA ASN A 33 5.63 1.11 14.64
C ASN A 33 4.32 0.68 13.94
N LEU A 34 4.16 -0.61 13.61
CA LEU A 34 2.96 -1.11 12.91
C LEU A 34 1.68 -0.88 13.71
N ALA A 35 1.74 -0.96 15.04
CA ALA A 35 0.59 -0.73 15.90
C ALA A 35 0.04 0.70 15.76
N LEU A 36 0.91 1.71 15.75
CA LEU A 36 0.50 3.11 15.55
C LEU A 36 -0.14 3.31 14.17
N LEU A 37 0.38 2.61 13.16
CA LEU A 37 -0.17 2.67 11.82
C LEU A 37 -1.52 1.96 11.71
N TYR A 38 -1.68 0.82 12.37
CA TYR A 38 -2.94 0.10 12.49
C TYR A 38 -4.00 0.99 13.14
N ASP A 39 -3.68 1.61 14.27
CA ASP A 39 -4.60 2.51 14.99
C ASP A 39 -5.00 3.69 14.10
N ALA A 40 -4.06 4.31 13.39
CA ALA A 40 -4.36 5.41 12.47
C ALA A 40 -5.26 4.98 11.31
N LEU A 41 -5.04 3.80 10.73
CA LEU A 41 -5.87 3.28 9.64
C LEU A 41 -7.26 2.84 10.13
N SER A 42 -7.37 2.36 11.38
CA SER A 42 -8.67 1.99 11.99
C SER A 42 -9.61 3.20 12.12
N GLN A 43 -9.08 4.41 12.27
CA GLN A 43 -9.86 5.65 12.31
C GLN A 43 -10.54 5.99 10.98
N LEU A 44 -10.13 5.36 9.88
CA LEU A 44 -10.75 5.56 8.55
C LEU A 44 -12.08 4.79 8.40
N GLY A 45 -12.53 4.06 9.42
CA GLY A 45 -13.81 3.36 9.42
C GLY A 45 -13.82 2.07 8.58
N ILE A 46 -12.65 1.53 8.27
CA ILE A 46 -12.45 0.27 7.53
C ILE A 46 -12.00 -0.84 8.46
N SER A 47 -12.46 -2.08 8.23
CA SER A 47 -11.92 -3.25 8.92
C SER A 47 -10.55 -3.58 8.34
N ILE A 48 -9.57 -3.80 9.22
CA ILE A 48 -8.21 -4.19 8.83
C ILE A 48 -7.90 -5.48 9.55
N SER A 49 -7.94 -6.61 8.84
CA SER A 49 -7.57 -7.91 9.41
C SER A 49 -6.07 -8.12 9.54
N HIS A 50 -5.28 -7.43 8.71
CA HIS A 50 -3.87 -7.75 8.61
C HIS A 50 -3.03 -6.56 8.14
N VAL A 51 -2.03 -6.21 8.95
CA VAL A 51 -0.97 -5.28 8.57
C VAL A 51 0.36 -5.95 8.84
N SER A 52 1.25 -5.96 7.85
CA SER A 52 2.60 -6.49 8.00
C SER A 52 3.62 -5.65 7.24
N CYS A 53 4.89 -5.82 7.60
CA CYS A 53 6.01 -5.23 6.90
C CYS A 53 7.06 -6.29 6.56
N CYS A 54 7.72 -6.15 5.41
CA CYS A 54 8.87 -6.96 5.03
C CYS A 54 9.95 -6.14 4.32
N CYS A 55 11.19 -6.63 4.35
CA CYS A 55 12.26 -6.09 3.52
C CYS A 55 12.24 -6.73 2.13
N GLY A 56 12.46 -5.94 1.09
CA GLY A 56 12.62 -6.46 -0.27
C GLY A 56 12.53 -5.38 -1.34
N GLU A 57 12.66 -5.79 -2.59
CA GLU A 57 12.57 -4.87 -3.73
C GLU A 57 11.22 -4.14 -3.75
N VAL A 58 11.29 -2.83 -3.95
CA VAL A 58 10.11 -1.98 -4.11
C VAL A 58 10.05 -1.50 -5.56
N SER A 59 8.86 -1.46 -6.13
CA SER A 59 8.67 -0.88 -7.46
C SER A 59 8.98 0.61 -7.44
N GLU A 60 9.49 1.13 -8.55
CA GLU A 60 9.65 2.58 -8.72
C GLU A 60 8.31 3.28 -8.51
N ALA A 61 8.34 4.38 -7.77
CA ALA A 61 7.16 5.19 -7.53
C ALA A 61 6.73 5.84 -8.84
N VAL A 62 5.68 5.29 -9.45
CA VAL A 62 5.01 5.94 -10.57
C VAL A 62 4.16 7.07 -10.00
N LEU A 63 4.46 8.32 -10.36
CA LEU A 63 3.67 9.48 -9.95
C LEU A 63 2.20 9.27 -10.36
N ALA A 64 1.27 9.55 -9.44
CA ALA A 64 -0.17 9.33 -9.64
C ALA A 64 -0.74 10.04 -10.88
N GLU A 65 -0.06 11.10 -11.34
CA GLU A 65 -0.35 11.83 -12.58
C GLU A 65 -0.36 10.90 -13.82
N GLN A 66 0.40 9.81 -13.81
CA GLN A 66 0.43 8.86 -14.93
C GLN A 66 -0.77 7.89 -14.94
N TYR A 67 -1.43 7.68 -13.79
CA TYR A 67 -2.63 6.86 -13.71
C TYR A 67 -3.89 7.59 -14.21
N LEU A 68 -4.01 8.90 -13.95
CA LEU A 68 -5.11 9.75 -14.45
C LEU A 68 -5.15 9.79 -15.99
N THR A 69 -3.99 9.83 -16.64
CA THR A 69 -3.89 9.84 -18.11
C THR A 69 -4.31 8.52 -18.73
N LYS A 70 -4.12 7.39 -18.04
CA LYS A 70 -4.43 6.05 -18.56
C LYS A 70 -5.92 5.69 -18.43
N THR A 71 -6.63 6.23 -17.45
CA THR A 71 -8.08 6.00 -17.27
C THR A 71 -8.97 6.69 -18.31
N ASN A 72 -8.50 7.76 -18.95
CA ASN A 72 -9.24 8.40 -20.06
C ASN A 72 -9.20 7.62 -21.38
N SER A 73 -8.46 6.51 -21.45
CA SER A 73 -8.24 5.72 -22.67
C SER A 73 -8.92 4.34 -22.67
N LEU A 74 -9.86 4.09 -21.75
CA LEU A 74 -10.61 2.81 -21.69
C LEU A 74 -12.09 2.98 -22.03
N VAL A 75 -12.37 3.77 -23.07
CA VAL A 75 -13.68 3.78 -23.75
C VAL A 75 -13.49 3.24 -25.17
N ASP A 76 -12.87 2.06 -25.31
CA ASP A 76 -12.84 1.29 -26.56
C ASP A 76 -12.99 -0.20 -26.25
N MET A 77 -14.09 -0.55 -25.58
CA MET A 77 -14.63 -1.90 -25.65
C MET A 77 -16.14 -1.83 -25.96
N LEU A 78 -16.41 -1.54 -27.23
CA LEU A 78 -17.69 -1.78 -27.90
C LEU A 78 -17.35 -2.01 -29.38
N ILE A 79 -17.29 -3.28 -29.78
CA ILE A 79 -18.04 -3.97 -30.86
C ILE A 79 -17.68 -5.45 -30.78
#